data_AF-A0A7J5XUP4-F1
#
_entry.id   AF-A0A7J5XUP4-F1
#
_cell.length_a   1.000
_cell.length_b   1.000
_cell.length_c   1.000
_cell.angle_alpha   90.00
_cell.angle_beta   90.00
_cell.angle_gamma   90.00
#
_symmetry.space_group_name_H-M   'P 1'
#
loop_
_entity.id
_entity.type
_entity.pdbx_description
1 polymer ?
#
loop_
_entity_poly.entity_id
_entity_poly.type
_entity_poly.pdbx_seq_one_letter_code
_entity_poly.pdbx_strand_id
1 'polypeptide(L)'
;MDLPASYYGKVNNRNPVVLTFERDMNSFITLMRRSASSTSRNNDCHAKGMKIQMDIWKKYKHRLPWKLYQERMLQIADFLFGIKFYQLALWQGYSLNLLQFNSAAVRITDITDVKHFMAYFFPEGFDTDQDTFAMKIRAMHGCALCIFELEKRHSVLSQKGLCKLLDVLNFLRIMMQAVQQHEHLCWQLYNGSLHIYTICRYLMTKSCSAQALEYLLWASISLELSLPLMTAQYLPWIVTLYCAVCHCYYDNKAAVQAEVKHKFARRALGKINELAKLEQQSDVPVPRETQRAYKEASIKARDSSTQKIQFILLIFFLNRTIKIIYKDTYRTWQNFIVTFYPKLASMMFKRSAFEARRRTKTSFRHKTKSTLKDIPNVKRFSYQYQNIQC
;
A
#
# COMPACT_ATOMS: atom_id res chain seq x y z
N MET A 1 -14.59 -49.17 -1.12
CA MET A 1 -14.84 -47.72 -1.29
C MET A 1 -15.48 -47.26 0.01
N ASP A 2 -14.67 -46.74 0.93
CA ASP A 2 -15.18 -46.30 2.23
C ASP A 2 -15.64 -44.85 2.10
N LEU A 3 -16.95 -44.64 2.23
CA LEU A 3 -17.54 -43.32 2.37
C LEU A 3 -16.87 -42.63 3.59
N PRO A 4 -16.36 -41.39 3.46
CA PRO A 4 -15.83 -40.69 4.62
C PRO A 4 -16.97 -40.49 5.62
N ALA A 5 -16.70 -40.75 6.89
CA ALA A 5 -17.68 -40.69 7.98
C ALA A 5 -18.59 -39.45 7.84
N SER A 6 -19.89 -39.70 7.71
CA SER A 6 -20.96 -38.73 7.46
C SER A 6 -21.20 -37.75 8.61
N TYR A 7 -20.42 -37.83 9.69
CA TYR A 7 -20.56 -36.98 10.86
C TYR A 7 -19.21 -36.37 11.26
N TYR A 8 -18.99 -35.12 10.83
CA TYR A 8 -17.94 -34.29 11.42
C TYR A 8 -18.41 -33.87 12.81
N GLY A 9 -17.77 -34.39 13.86
CA GLY A 9 -18.04 -33.97 15.24
C GLY A 9 -17.77 -32.47 15.47
N LYS A 10 -18.13 -31.92 16.64
CA LYS A 10 -17.95 -30.48 16.94
C LYS A 10 -16.56 -29.98 16.52
N VAL A 11 -16.52 -28.88 15.77
CA VAL A 11 -15.27 -28.19 15.39
C VAL A 11 -14.64 -27.62 16.66
N ASN A 12 -13.73 -28.36 17.25
CA ASN A 12 -12.96 -27.90 18.39
C ASN A 12 -11.54 -28.46 18.32
N ASN A 13 -10.65 -27.93 19.16
CA ASN A 13 -9.24 -28.31 19.21
C ASN A 13 -9.01 -29.77 19.66
N ARG A 14 -10.07 -30.54 19.92
CA ARG A 14 -10.01 -31.96 20.27
C ARG A 14 -10.42 -32.86 19.09
N ASN A 15 -10.90 -32.29 17.99
CA ASN A 15 -11.27 -33.06 16.81
C ASN A 15 -9.99 -33.62 16.14
N PRO A 16 -9.86 -34.95 15.98
CA PRO A 16 -8.65 -35.57 15.46
C PRO A 16 -8.34 -35.19 14.01
N VAL A 17 -9.37 -34.89 13.20
CA VAL A 17 -9.20 -34.41 11.82
C VAL A 17 -8.60 -33.01 11.81
N VAL A 18 -9.08 -32.11 12.67
CA VAL A 18 -8.52 -30.76 12.85
C VAL A 18 -7.07 -30.86 13.33
N LEU A 19 -6.80 -31.68 14.35
CA LEU A 19 -5.44 -31.83 14.89
C LEU A 19 -4.45 -32.37 13.87
N THR A 20 -4.86 -33.36 13.07
CA THR A 20 -4.00 -33.93 12.02
C THR A 20 -3.79 -32.92 10.89
N PHE A 21 -4.83 -32.19 10.49
CA PHE A 21 -4.73 -31.11 9.52
C PHE A 21 -3.75 -30.02 9.99
N GLU A 22 -3.89 -29.54 11.22
CA GLU A 22 -2.99 -28.54 11.80
C GLU A 22 -1.56 -29.05 11.88
N ARG A 23 -1.34 -30.34 12.18
CA ARG A 23 -0.01 -30.96 12.18
C ARG A 23 0.61 -30.99 10.77
N ASP A 24 -0.16 -31.43 9.77
CA ASP A 24 0.29 -31.47 8.37
C ASP A 24 0.62 -30.04 7.88
N MET A 25 -0.22 -29.06 8.22
CA MET A 25 0.00 -27.64 7.91
C MET A 25 1.22 -27.05 8.60
N ASN A 26 1.42 -27.32 9.89
CA ASN A 26 2.60 -26.84 10.62
C ASN A 26 3.90 -27.46 10.10
N SER A 27 3.83 -28.72 9.63
CA SER A 27 4.95 -29.38 8.97
C SER A 27 5.30 -28.67 7.65
N PHE A 28 4.28 -28.32 6.85
CA PHE A 28 4.45 -27.52 5.64
C PHE A 28 5.04 -26.12 5.94
N ILE A 29 4.49 -25.38 6.91
CA ILE A 29 4.98 -24.06 7.34
C ILE A 29 6.46 -24.13 7.73
N THR A 30 6.83 -25.15 8.52
CA THR A 30 8.21 -25.36 8.97
C THR A 30 9.16 -25.61 7.79
N LEU A 31 8.73 -26.45 6.83
CA LEU A 31 9.49 -26.70 5.61
C LEU A 31 9.69 -25.42 4.81
N MET A 32 8.61 -24.67 4.55
CA MET A 32 8.68 -23.43 3.76
C MET A 32 9.52 -22.35 4.44
N ARG A 33 9.49 -22.27 5.78
CA ARG A 33 10.32 -21.34 6.55
C ARG A 33 11.80 -21.66 6.42
N ARG A 34 12.19 -22.94 6.52
CA ARG A 34 13.59 -23.38 6.33
C ARG A 34 14.09 -23.01 4.94
N SER A 35 13.25 -23.21 3.93
CA SER A 35 13.58 -22.86 2.54
C SER A 35 13.67 -21.36 2.27
N ALA A 36 12.95 -20.54 3.03
CA ALA A 36 13.08 -19.08 2.97
C ALA A 36 14.43 -18.60 3.53
N SER A 37 14.98 -19.32 4.52
CA SER A 37 16.25 -19.00 5.17
C SER A 37 17.48 -19.53 4.43
N SER A 38 17.34 -20.49 3.51
CA SER A 38 18.46 -21.03 2.75
C SER A 38 18.92 -20.07 1.64
N THR A 39 20.23 -19.84 1.54
CA THR A 39 20.86 -18.95 0.55
C THR A 39 20.66 -19.41 -0.90
N SER A 40 20.39 -20.70 -1.14
CA SER A 40 20.04 -21.27 -2.44
C SER A 40 18.52 -21.33 -2.63
N ARG A 41 17.92 -20.27 -3.20
CA ARG A 41 16.53 -20.30 -3.66
C ARG A 41 16.42 -21.19 -4.91
N ASN A 42 16.30 -22.50 -4.70
CA ASN A 42 16.15 -23.46 -5.78
C ASN A 42 14.67 -23.56 -6.21
N ASN A 43 14.43 -23.54 -7.53
CA ASN A 43 13.11 -23.81 -8.13
C ASN A 43 12.50 -25.14 -7.65
N ASP A 44 13.34 -26.11 -7.29
CA ASP A 44 12.94 -27.41 -6.74
C ASP A 44 12.16 -27.28 -5.42
N CYS A 45 12.51 -26.31 -4.58
CA CYS A 45 11.76 -26.06 -3.35
C CYS A 45 10.34 -25.53 -3.63
N HIS A 46 10.17 -24.71 -4.66
CA HIS A 46 8.85 -24.20 -5.05
C HIS A 46 7.95 -25.34 -5.55
N ALA A 47 8.49 -26.22 -6.40
CA ALA A 47 7.76 -27.38 -6.91
C ALA A 47 7.37 -28.36 -5.80
N LYS A 48 8.31 -28.67 -4.90
CA LYS A 48 8.06 -29.54 -3.74
C LYS A 48 7.02 -28.93 -2.79
N GLY A 49 7.12 -27.63 -2.50
CA GLY A 49 6.15 -26.90 -1.68
C GLY A 49 4.74 -26.92 -2.29
N MET A 50 4.63 -26.65 -3.61
CA MET A 50 3.35 -26.73 -4.34
C MET A 50 2.71 -28.11 -4.21
N LYS A 51 3.48 -29.18 -4.45
CA LYS A 51 2.97 -30.55 -4.40
C LYS A 51 2.44 -30.89 -3.00
N ILE A 52 3.23 -30.65 -1.96
CA ILE A 52 2.83 -30.91 -0.57
C ILE A 52 1.57 -30.13 -0.21
N GLN A 53 1.52 -28.83 -0.54
CA GLN A 53 0.37 -27.99 -0.22
C GLN A 53 -0.91 -28.47 -0.93
N MET A 54 -0.81 -28.79 -2.22
CA MET A 54 -1.92 -29.34 -3.00
C MET A 54 -2.43 -30.67 -2.43
N ASP A 55 -1.52 -31.56 -2.01
CA ASP A 55 -1.88 -32.85 -1.45
C ASP A 55 -2.63 -32.68 -0.12
N ILE A 56 -2.20 -31.74 0.73
CA ILE A 56 -2.92 -31.42 1.97
C ILE A 56 -4.31 -30.84 1.63
N TRP A 57 -4.40 -29.87 0.73
CA TRP A 57 -5.69 -29.29 0.31
C TRP A 57 -6.67 -30.34 -0.21
N LYS A 58 -6.23 -31.21 -1.13
CA LYS A 58 -7.07 -32.30 -1.66
C LYS A 58 -7.51 -33.27 -0.57
N LYS A 59 -6.59 -33.66 0.33
CA LYS A 59 -6.85 -34.60 1.42
C LYS A 59 -7.93 -34.09 2.38
N TYR A 60 -7.95 -32.79 2.69
CA TYR A 60 -8.84 -32.23 3.71
C TYR A 60 -10.05 -31.47 3.17
N LYS A 61 -10.14 -31.20 1.85
CA LYS A 61 -11.25 -30.45 1.24
C LYS A 61 -12.65 -31.00 1.59
N HIS A 62 -12.81 -32.31 1.55
CA HIS A 62 -14.08 -32.99 1.87
C HIS A 62 -14.19 -33.39 3.35
N ARG A 63 -13.13 -33.19 4.13
CA ARG A 63 -13.05 -33.64 5.52
C ARG A 63 -13.24 -32.51 6.52
N LEU A 64 -13.08 -31.25 6.11
CA LEU A 64 -13.21 -30.08 6.98
C LEU A 64 -14.46 -29.27 6.59
N PRO A 65 -15.09 -28.58 7.55
CA PRO A 65 -16.12 -27.61 7.24
C PRO A 65 -15.58 -26.52 6.32
N TRP A 66 -16.41 -26.13 5.36
CA TRP A 66 -16.05 -25.20 4.29
C TRP A 66 -15.39 -23.92 4.79
N LYS A 67 -16.03 -23.20 5.73
CA LYS A 67 -15.52 -21.94 6.26
C LYS A 67 -14.13 -22.09 6.91
N LEU A 68 -13.94 -23.13 7.71
CA LEU A 68 -12.65 -23.42 8.35
C LEU A 68 -11.56 -23.70 7.30
N TYR A 69 -11.89 -24.49 6.29
CA TYR A 69 -10.97 -24.82 5.20
C TYR A 69 -10.55 -23.56 4.41
N GLN A 70 -11.49 -22.69 4.04
CA GLN A 70 -11.19 -21.44 3.33
C GLN A 70 -10.34 -20.48 4.16
N GLU A 71 -10.70 -20.28 5.43
CA GLU A 71 -9.95 -19.38 6.31
C GLU A 71 -8.50 -19.86 6.49
N ARG A 72 -8.31 -21.16 6.70
CA ARG A 72 -6.98 -21.75 6.82
C ARG A 72 -6.16 -21.64 5.53
N MET A 73 -6.80 -21.78 4.37
CA MET A 73 -6.14 -21.56 3.09
C MET A 73 -5.61 -20.13 2.96
N LEU A 74 -6.41 -19.13 3.36
CA LEU A 74 -6.00 -17.72 3.35
C LEU A 74 -4.89 -17.42 4.37
N GLN A 75 -4.93 -18.01 5.56
CA GLN A 75 -3.86 -17.85 6.54
C GLN A 75 -2.52 -18.41 6.06
N ILE A 76 -2.54 -19.54 5.34
CA ILE A 76 -1.34 -20.08 4.70
C ILE A 76 -0.89 -19.17 3.55
N ALA A 77 -1.81 -18.61 2.76
CA ALA A 77 -1.49 -17.65 1.71
C ALA A 77 -0.78 -16.41 2.29
N ASP A 78 -1.30 -15.85 3.38
CA ASP A 78 -0.71 -14.71 4.09
C ASP A 78 0.67 -15.05 4.66
N PHE A 79 0.84 -16.25 5.24
CA PHE A 79 2.14 -16.72 5.70
C PHE A 79 3.15 -16.78 4.54
N LEU A 80 2.76 -17.40 3.42
CA LEU A 80 3.59 -17.53 2.22
C LEU A 80 3.94 -16.15 1.64
N PHE A 81 3.00 -15.22 1.65
CA PHE A 81 3.24 -13.83 1.27
C PHE A 81 4.31 -13.20 2.17
N GLY A 82 4.18 -13.35 3.50
CA GLY A 82 5.12 -12.82 4.49
C GLY A 82 6.55 -13.34 4.34
N ILE A 83 6.74 -14.61 3.95
CA ILE A 83 8.06 -15.18 3.65
C ILE A 83 8.51 -14.96 2.19
N LYS A 84 7.81 -14.10 1.43
CA LYS A 84 8.10 -13.75 0.04
C LYS A 84 8.02 -14.93 -0.92
N PHE A 85 7.08 -15.85 -0.73
CA PHE A 85 6.72 -16.90 -1.69
C PHE A 85 5.48 -16.49 -2.51
N TYR A 86 5.52 -15.32 -3.15
CA TYR A 86 4.36 -14.69 -3.78
C TYR A 86 3.69 -15.52 -4.88
N GLN A 87 4.47 -16.25 -5.69
CA GLN A 87 3.89 -17.13 -6.71
C GLN A 87 3.09 -18.27 -6.07
N LEU A 88 3.59 -18.86 -4.98
CA LEU A 88 2.86 -19.92 -4.28
C LEU A 88 1.63 -19.38 -3.58
N ALA A 89 1.75 -18.23 -2.91
CA ALA A 89 0.65 -17.54 -2.24
C ALA A 89 -0.48 -17.16 -3.22
N LEU A 90 -0.12 -16.68 -4.41
CA LEU A 90 -1.07 -16.35 -5.47
C LEU A 90 -1.80 -17.61 -5.96
N TRP A 91 -1.06 -18.61 -6.43
CA TRP A 91 -1.64 -19.75 -7.15
C TRP A 91 -2.33 -20.76 -6.23
N GLN A 92 -1.71 -21.12 -5.10
CA GLN A 92 -2.19 -22.15 -4.18
C GLN A 92 -2.88 -21.59 -2.93
N GLY A 93 -3.01 -20.27 -2.85
CA GLY A 93 -3.67 -19.56 -1.76
C GLY A 93 -4.81 -18.71 -2.30
N TYR A 94 -4.53 -17.45 -2.59
CA TYR A 94 -5.55 -16.44 -2.89
C TYR A 94 -6.38 -16.76 -4.13
N SER A 95 -5.77 -17.08 -5.27
CA SER A 95 -6.52 -17.41 -6.49
C SER A 95 -7.29 -18.72 -6.35
N LEU A 96 -6.69 -19.73 -5.72
CA LEU A 96 -7.37 -20.99 -5.44
C LEU A 96 -8.60 -20.79 -4.55
N ASN A 97 -8.51 -19.93 -3.53
CA ASN A 97 -9.62 -19.56 -2.66
C ASN A 97 -10.74 -18.86 -3.43
N LEU A 98 -10.45 -17.94 -4.35
CA LEU A 98 -11.47 -17.31 -5.19
C LEU A 98 -12.19 -18.33 -6.09
N LEU A 99 -11.46 -19.28 -6.67
CA LEU A 99 -12.02 -20.37 -7.48
C LEU A 99 -12.95 -21.30 -6.67
N GLN A 100 -12.85 -21.29 -5.34
CA GLN A 100 -13.76 -22.06 -4.50
C GLN A 100 -15.18 -21.46 -4.46
N PHE A 101 -15.32 -20.16 -4.76
CA PHE A 101 -16.63 -19.49 -4.80
C PHE A 101 -17.26 -19.45 -6.19
N ASN A 102 -16.45 -19.54 -7.25
CA ASN A 102 -16.94 -19.54 -8.62
C ASN A 102 -16.12 -20.50 -9.49
N SER A 103 -16.80 -21.42 -10.18
CA SER A 103 -16.20 -22.47 -11.01
C SER A 103 -15.54 -21.94 -12.27
N ALA A 104 -15.94 -20.77 -12.78
CA ALA A 104 -15.32 -20.16 -13.95
C ALA A 104 -13.97 -19.56 -13.57
N ALA A 105 -12.88 -20.01 -14.18
CA ALA A 105 -11.52 -19.57 -13.82
C ALA A 105 -11.18 -18.19 -14.41
N VAL A 106 -11.73 -17.13 -13.83
CA VAL A 106 -11.46 -15.74 -14.22
C VAL A 106 -10.38 -15.17 -13.30
N ARG A 107 -9.32 -14.56 -13.86
CA ARG A 107 -8.30 -13.88 -13.05
C ARG A 107 -8.82 -12.50 -12.69
N ILE A 108 -8.35 -11.97 -11.57
CA ILE A 108 -8.73 -10.61 -11.14
C ILE A 108 -8.40 -9.53 -12.19
N THR A 109 -7.37 -9.75 -13.00
CA THR A 109 -6.96 -8.84 -14.08
C THR A 109 -7.89 -8.84 -15.29
N ASP A 110 -8.74 -9.88 -15.41
CA ASP A 110 -9.66 -10.03 -16.55
C ASP A 110 -11.01 -9.33 -16.27
N ILE A 111 -11.16 -8.70 -15.09
CA ILE A 111 -12.36 -7.96 -14.69
C ILE A 111 -12.31 -6.54 -15.26
N THR A 112 -13.32 -6.19 -16.05
CA THR A 112 -13.34 -4.97 -16.87
C THR A 112 -14.09 -3.80 -16.23
N ASP A 113 -15.14 -4.08 -15.45
CA ASP A 113 -16.04 -3.07 -14.91
C ASP A 113 -16.76 -3.56 -13.64
N VAL A 114 -17.50 -2.64 -12.99
CA VAL A 114 -18.23 -2.90 -11.75
C VAL A 114 -19.34 -3.94 -11.92
N LYS A 115 -20.03 -3.99 -13.07
CA LYS A 115 -21.09 -4.97 -13.30
C LYS A 115 -20.51 -6.37 -13.39
N HIS A 116 -19.41 -6.53 -14.13
CA HIS A 116 -18.67 -7.79 -14.21
C HIS A 116 -18.14 -8.22 -12.82
N PHE A 117 -17.55 -7.29 -12.06
CA PHE A 117 -17.10 -7.54 -10.69
C PHE A 117 -18.23 -8.04 -9.78
N MET A 118 -19.37 -7.35 -9.76
CA MET A 118 -20.51 -7.72 -8.94
C MET A 118 -21.08 -9.07 -9.37
N ALA A 119 -21.35 -9.27 -10.66
CA ALA A 119 -21.91 -10.53 -11.16
C ALA A 119 -21.01 -11.74 -10.84
N TYR A 120 -19.69 -11.56 -10.90
CA TYR A 120 -18.75 -12.67 -10.72
C TYR A 120 -18.46 -12.98 -9.24
N PHE A 121 -18.19 -11.96 -8.40
CA PHE A 121 -17.80 -12.15 -7.00
C PHE A 121 -18.95 -12.02 -6.00
N PHE A 122 -19.95 -11.20 -6.31
CA PHE A 122 -21.05 -10.84 -5.40
C PHE A 122 -22.41 -10.80 -6.12
N PRO A 123 -22.85 -11.93 -6.74
CA PRO A 123 -24.09 -11.96 -7.51
C PRO A 123 -25.33 -11.64 -6.66
N GLU A 124 -25.26 -11.92 -5.36
CA GLU A 124 -26.30 -11.63 -4.36
C GLU A 124 -26.12 -10.26 -3.68
N GLY A 125 -25.13 -9.47 -4.10
CA GLY A 125 -24.74 -8.22 -3.44
C GLY A 125 -23.77 -8.43 -2.26
N PHE A 126 -23.57 -7.38 -1.47
CA PHE A 126 -22.66 -7.39 -0.32
C PHE A 126 -23.30 -7.85 0.99
N ASP A 127 -24.64 -7.97 1.03
CA ASP A 127 -25.42 -8.35 2.23
C ASP A 127 -25.30 -9.84 2.60
N THR A 128 -24.41 -10.58 1.91
CA THR A 128 -24.04 -11.96 2.22
C THR A 128 -23.32 -12.09 3.57
N ASP A 129 -23.14 -13.33 4.02
CA ASP A 129 -22.33 -13.70 5.20
C ASP A 129 -21.01 -12.90 5.30
N GLN A 130 -20.85 -12.13 6.38
CA GLN A 130 -19.73 -11.20 6.58
C GLN A 130 -18.37 -11.88 6.51
N ASP A 131 -18.26 -13.12 6.99
CA ASP A 131 -17.04 -13.92 6.90
C ASP A 131 -16.69 -14.21 5.44
N THR A 132 -17.67 -14.65 4.65
CA THR A 132 -17.52 -14.95 3.23
C THR A 132 -17.11 -13.71 2.44
N PHE A 133 -17.74 -12.57 2.72
CA PHE A 133 -17.35 -11.28 2.14
C PHE A 133 -15.89 -10.94 2.48
N ALA A 134 -15.50 -11.03 3.76
CA ALA A 134 -14.14 -10.75 4.20
C ALA A 134 -13.11 -11.68 3.56
N MET A 135 -13.41 -12.97 3.42
CA MET A 135 -12.55 -13.94 2.73
C MET A 135 -12.32 -13.58 1.26
N LYS A 136 -13.40 -13.30 0.51
CA LYS A 136 -13.31 -12.90 -0.90
C LYS A 136 -12.46 -11.64 -1.06
N ILE A 137 -12.71 -10.62 -0.24
CA ILE A 137 -11.96 -9.36 -0.30
C ILE A 137 -10.48 -9.57 0.03
N ARG A 138 -10.16 -10.30 1.11
CA ARG A 138 -8.78 -10.65 1.48
C ARG A 138 -8.06 -11.39 0.36
N ALA A 139 -8.74 -12.32 -0.29
CA ALA A 139 -8.19 -13.07 -1.43
C ALA A 139 -7.94 -12.18 -2.65
N MET A 140 -8.86 -11.26 -2.98
CA MET A 140 -8.69 -10.32 -4.09
C MET A 140 -7.52 -9.35 -3.85
N HIS A 141 -7.40 -8.78 -2.65
CA HIS A 141 -6.25 -7.96 -2.28
C HIS A 141 -4.94 -8.75 -2.29
N GLY A 142 -4.95 -9.98 -1.76
CA GLY A 142 -3.80 -10.87 -1.77
C GLY A 142 -3.33 -11.20 -3.19
N CYS A 143 -4.25 -11.46 -4.12
CA CYS A 143 -3.96 -11.63 -5.54
C CYS A 143 -3.26 -10.39 -6.12
N ALA A 144 -3.86 -9.21 -5.94
CA ALA A 144 -3.34 -7.94 -6.45
C ALA A 144 -1.90 -7.66 -5.95
N LEU A 145 -1.67 -7.83 -4.65
CA LEU A 145 -0.36 -7.64 -4.03
C LEU A 145 0.68 -8.67 -4.49
N CYS A 146 0.29 -9.94 -4.64
CA CYS A 146 1.21 -10.96 -5.16
C CYS A 146 1.65 -10.65 -6.59
N ILE A 147 0.72 -10.26 -7.47
CA ILE A 147 1.05 -9.87 -8.85
C ILE A 147 2.01 -8.68 -8.84
N PHE A 148 1.71 -7.65 -8.05
CA PHE A 148 2.59 -6.49 -7.90
C PHE A 148 4.00 -6.88 -7.46
N GLU A 149 4.11 -7.66 -6.39
CA GLU A 149 5.41 -8.04 -5.83
C GLU A 149 6.18 -9.02 -6.74
N LEU A 150 5.51 -9.78 -7.60
CA LEU A 150 6.16 -10.59 -8.64
C LEU A 150 6.76 -9.70 -9.72
N GLU A 151 6.01 -8.72 -10.24
CA GLU A 151 6.51 -7.80 -11.27
C GLU A 151 7.64 -6.88 -10.74
N LYS A 152 7.56 -6.50 -9.47
CA LYS A 152 8.58 -5.67 -8.79
C LYS A 152 9.93 -6.38 -8.60
N ARG A 153 10.00 -7.71 -8.65
CA ARG A 153 11.26 -8.46 -8.53
C ARG A 153 12.19 -8.26 -9.72
N HIS A 154 11.65 -7.91 -10.87
CA HIS A 154 12.45 -7.66 -12.07
C HIS A 154 13.23 -6.34 -11.90
N SER A 155 14.52 -6.36 -12.24
CA SER A 155 15.37 -5.17 -12.16
C SER A 155 14.84 -4.02 -13.03
N VAL A 156 14.34 -4.37 -14.20
CA VAL A 156 13.71 -3.47 -15.17
C VAL A 156 12.22 -3.80 -15.29
N LEU A 157 11.38 -2.76 -15.27
CA LEU A 157 9.95 -2.91 -15.53
C LEU A 157 9.75 -3.04 -17.04
N SER A 158 9.38 -4.24 -17.50
CA SER A 158 9.05 -4.49 -18.91
C SER A 158 7.69 -3.89 -19.27
N GLN A 159 7.43 -3.68 -20.56
CA GLN A 159 6.11 -3.23 -21.04
C GLN A 159 4.98 -4.19 -20.62
N LYS A 160 5.22 -5.50 -20.75
CA LYS A 160 4.27 -6.52 -20.30
C LYS A 160 4.01 -6.46 -18.79
N GLY A 161 5.05 -6.20 -18.01
CA GLY A 161 4.93 -6.00 -16.57
C GLY A 161 4.15 -4.74 -16.23
N LEU A 162 4.38 -3.65 -16.96
CA LEU A 162 3.59 -2.42 -16.83
C LEU A 162 2.11 -2.68 -17.11
N CYS A 163 1.76 -3.32 -18.23
CA CYS A 163 0.37 -3.67 -18.55
C CYS A 163 -0.30 -4.44 -17.40
N LYS A 164 0.35 -5.50 -16.89
CA LYS A 164 -0.18 -6.26 -15.74
C LYS A 164 -0.39 -5.41 -14.49
N LEU A 165 0.51 -4.47 -14.20
CA LEU A 165 0.34 -3.56 -13.06
C LEU A 165 -0.81 -2.59 -13.26
N LEU A 166 -1.05 -2.14 -14.50
CA LEU A 166 -2.22 -1.33 -14.83
C LEU A 166 -3.52 -2.14 -14.72
N ASP A 167 -3.53 -3.41 -15.14
CA ASP A 167 -4.68 -4.30 -14.95
C ASP A 167 -5.01 -4.48 -13.47
N VAL A 168 -3.98 -4.66 -12.62
CA VAL A 168 -4.16 -4.74 -11.16
C VAL A 168 -4.67 -3.43 -10.58
N LEU A 169 -4.14 -2.29 -11.01
CA LEU A 169 -4.62 -0.96 -10.58
C LEU A 169 -6.08 -0.73 -10.99
N ASN A 170 -6.45 -1.12 -12.22
CA ASN A 170 -7.81 -1.05 -12.71
C ASN A 170 -8.76 -1.94 -11.90
N PHE A 171 -8.34 -3.17 -11.58
CA PHE A 171 -9.10 -4.06 -10.72
C PHE A 171 -9.33 -3.46 -9.31
N LEU A 172 -8.28 -2.93 -8.67
CA LEU A 172 -8.40 -2.27 -7.37
C LEU A 172 -9.34 -1.06 -7.43
N ARG A 173 -9.29 -0.28 -8.51
CA ARG A 173 -10.20 0.84 -8.78
C ARG A 173 -11.65 0.36 -8.88
N ILE A 174 -11.93 -0.69 -9.66
CA ILE A 174 -13.26 -1.27 -9.84
C ILE A 174 -13.82 -1.75 -8.51
N MET A 175 -13.01 -2.48 -7.73
CA MET A 175 -13.41 -2.97 -6.42
C MET A 175 -13.74 -1.81 -5.46
N MET A 176 -12.92 -0.76 -5.43
CA MET A 176 -13.23 0.45 -4.65
C MET A 176 -14.51 1.13 -5.13
N GLN A 177 -14.71 1.24 -6.44
CA GLN A 177 -15.91 1.84 -7.02
C GLN A 177 -17.17 1.05 -6.64
N ALA A 178 -17.10 -0.28 -6.61
CA ALA A 178 -18.22 -1.14 -6.23
C ALA A 178 -18.64 -0.90 -4.77
N VAL A 179 -17.69 -0.75 -3.85
CA VAL A 179 -17.98 -0.53 -2.42
C VAL A 179 -18.24 0.93 -2.04
N GLN A 180 -18.05 1.88 -2.97
CA GLN A 180 -18.11 3.33 -2.68
C GLN A 180 -19.45 3.78 -2.08
N GLN A 181 -20.57 3.17 -2.48
CA GLN A 181 -21.91 3.53 -2.00
C GLN A 181 -22.26 2.88 -0.65
N HIS A 182 -21.40 2.01 -0.13
CA HIS A 182 -21.64 1.25 1.10
C HIS A 182 -20.78 1.82 2.22
N GLU A 183 -21.31 2.81 2.96
CA GLU A 183 -20.53 3.54 3.97
C GLU A 183 -19.89 2.64 5.04
N HIS A 184 -20.58 1.56 5.44
CA HIS A 184 -20.06 0.58 6.40
C HIS A 184 -18.82 -0.19 5.90
N LEU A 185 -18.57 -0.18 4.58
CA LEU A 185 -17.39 -0.78 3.94
C LEU A 185 -16.29 0.25 3.65
N CYS A 186 -16.35 1.45 4.23
CA CYS A 186 -15.35 2.51 4.00
C CYS A 186 -13.90 2.05 4.25
N TRP A 187 -13.70 1.09 5.15
CA TRP A 187 -12.39 0.50 5.41
C TRP A 187 -11.79 -0.20 4.18
N GLN A 188 -12.63 -0.69 3.26
CA GLN A 188 -12.19 -1.25 1.98
C GLN A 188 -11.69 -0.18 1.02
N LEU A 189 -12.32 1.00 1.01
CA LEU A 189 -11.83 2.15 0.24
C LEU A 189 -10.45 2.57 0.77
N TYR A 190 -10.30 2.61 2.10
CA TYR A 190 -9.02 2.92 2.74
C TYR A 190 -7.94 1.91 2.34
N ASN A 191 -8.19 0.61 2.47
CA ASN A 191 -7.24 -0.43 2.09
C ASN A 191 -6.92 -0.42 0.59
N GLY A 192 -7.92 -0.29 -0.27
CA GLY A 192 -7.75 -0.16 -1.72
C GLY A 192 -6.85 1.02 -2.08
N SER A 193 -7.03 2.17 -1.41
CA SER A 193 -6.20 3.36 -1.64
C SER A 193 -4.73 3.15 -1.25
N LEU A 194 -4.46 2.40 -0.17
CA LEU A 194 -3.10 2.03 0.24
C LEU A 194 -2.41 1.18 -0.82
N HIS A 195 -3.11 0.21 -1.39
CA HIS A 195 -2.56 -0.65 -2.44
C HIS A 195 -2.34 0.10 -3.74
N ILE A 196 -3.31 0.92 -4.18
CA ILE A 196 -3.14 1.80 -5.35
C ILE A 196 -1.91 2.68 -5.17
N TYR A 197 -1.81 3.39 -4.04
CA TYR A 197 -0.64 4.23 -3.76
C TYR A 197 0.66 3.43 -3.81
N THR A 198 0.71 2.24 -3.20
CA THR A 198 1.92 1.42 -3.16
C THR A 198 2.41 1.06 -4.56
N ILE A 199 1.50 0.63 -5.43
CA ILE A 199 1.81 0.27 -6.83
C ILE A 199 2.20 1.53 -7.62
N CYS A 200 1.41 2.61 -7.50
CA CYS A 200 1.69 3.87 -8.18
C CYS A 200 3.03 4.48 -7.78
N ARG A 201 3.41 4.41 -6.49
CA ARG A 201 4.73 4.87 -6.04
C ARG A 201 5.85 4.09 -6.69
N TYR A 202 5.72 2.78 -6.86
CA TYR A 202 6.68 2.00 -7.62
C TYR A 202 6.73 2.45 -9.09
N LEU A 203 5.58 2.64 -9.74
CA LEU A 203 5.52 3.14 -11.12
C LEU A 203 6.20 4.52 -11.28
N MET A 204 6.00 5.43 -10.32
CA MET A 204 6.68 6.73 -10.30
C MET A 204 8.21 6.57 -10.21
N THR A 205 8.73 5.63 -9.39
CA THR A 205 10.17 5.36 -9.34
C THR A 205 10.73 4.74 -10.62
N LYS A 206 9.87 4.20 -11.48
CA LYS A 206 10.21 3.67 -12.80
C LYS A 206 9.90 4.66 -13.94
N SER A 207 9.66 5.93 -13.60
CA SER A 207 9.34 7.02 -14.56
C SER A 207 8.02 6.83 -15.31
N CYS A 208 7.08 6.03 -14.78
CA CYS A 208 5.73 5.84 -15.31
C CYS A 208 4.70 6.71 -14.56
N SER A 209 5.07 7.96 -14.24
CA SER A 209 4.23 8.89 -13.46
C SER A 209 2.95 9.30 -14.19
N ALA A 210 2.95 9.27 -15.53
CA ALA A 210 1.78 9.59 -16.35
C ALA A 210 0.67 8.55 -16.17
N GLN A 211 1.01 7.26 -16.20
CA GLN A 211 0.06 6.16 -16.02
C GLN A 211 -0.42 6.06 -14.56
N ALA A 212 0.44 6.39 -13.58
CA ALA A 212 0.06 6.36 -12.17
C ALA A 212 -0.92 7.48 -11.76
N LEU A 213 -0.93 8.60 -12.50
CA LEU A 213 -1.65 9.82 -12.14
C LEU A 213 -3.16 9.59 -11.98
N GLU A 214 -3.79 8.91 -12.94
CA GLU A 214 -5.25 8.70 -12.93
C GLU A 214 -5.71 7.88 -11.72
N TYR A 215 -4.95 6.86 -11.33
CA TYR A 215 -5.29 6.00 -10.20
C TYR A 215 -5.09 6.71 -8.87
N LEU A 216 -4.03 7.52 -8.75
CA LEU A 216 -3.81 8.35 -7.55
C LEU A 216 -4.89 9.43 -7.40
N LEU A 217 -5.30 10.07 -8.49
CA LEU A 217 -6.43 11.00 -8.52
C LEU A 217 -7.70 10.30 -8.05
N TRP A 218 -8.02 9.16 -8.63
CA TRP A 218 -9.20 8.38 -8.25
C TRP A 218 -9.18 8.01 -6.78
N ALA A 219 -8.08 7.40 -6.29
CA ALA A 219 -7.94 7.02 -4.90
C ALA A 219 -8.11 8.22 -3.95
N SER A 220 -7.54 9.39 -4.30
CA SER A 220 -7.70 10.61 -3.49
C SER A 220 -9.16 11.08 -3.42
N ILE A 221 -9.85 11.14 -4.57
CA ILE A 221 -11.23 11.60 -4.65
C ILE A 221 -12.18 10.59 -3.99
N SER A 222 -11.97 9.29 -4.15
CA SER A 222 -12.78 8.24 -3.52
C SER A 222 -12.77 8.34 -2.00
N LEU A 223 -11.61 8.61 -1.38
CA LEU A 223 -11.53 8.85 0.06
C LEU A 223 -12.24 10.14 0.46
N GLU A 224 -12.13 11.19 -0.35
CA GLU A 224 -12.81 12.47 -0.08
C GLU A 224 -14.33 12.40 -0.13
N LEU A 225 -14.87 11.51 -0.96
CA LEU A 225 -16.30 11.28 -1.06
C LEU A 225 -16.83 10.37 0.06
N SER A 226 -15.94 9.73 0.83
CA SER A 226 -16.33 8.87 1.94
C SER A 226 -16.36 9.65 3.25
N LEU A 227 -17.56 9.96 3.75
CA LEU A 227 -17.74 10.71 5.00
C LEU A 227 -17.02 10.07 6.20
N PRO A 228 -17.06 8.73 6.42
CA PRO A 228 -16.33 8.11 7.53
C PRO A 228 -14.81 8.27 7.47
N LEU A 229 -14.24 8.46 6.26
CA LEU A 229 -12.80 8.60 6.05
C LEU A 229 -12.36 10.06 6.02
N MET A 230 -13.26 11.01 5.80
CA MET A 230 -12.94 12.44 5.80
C MET A 230 -12.92 13.03 7.21
N THR A 231 -12.05 12.47 8.05
CA THR A 231 -11.86 12.86 9.44
C THR A 231 -10.38 13.14 9.73
N ALA A 232 -10.10 13.80 10.85
CA ALA A 232 -8.76 14.10 11.33
C ALA A 232 -7.81 12.89 11.34
N GLN A 233 -8.34 11.71 11.68
CA GLN A 233 -7.57 10.47 11.84
C GLN A 233 -6.92 10.03 10.52
N TYR A 234 -7.65 10.14 9.41
CA TYR A 234 -7.18 9.68 8.10
C TYR A 234 -6.57 10.79 7.25
N LEU A 235 -6.67 12.04 7.70
CA LEU A 235 -6.14 13.21 7.02
C LEU A 235 -4.65 13.10 6.63
N PRO A 236 -3.74 12.55 7.47
CA PRO A 236 -2.35 12.36 7.07
C PRO A 236 -2.19 11.47 5.82
N TRP A 237 -3.05 10.46 5.68
CA TRP A 237 -3.05 9.56 4.53
C TRP A 237 -3.62 10.25 3.28
N ILE A 238 -4.74 10.95 3.41
CA ILE A 238 -5.36 11.70 2.30
C ILE A 238 -4.40 12.75 1.74
N VAL A 239 -3.70 13.46 2.61
CA VAL A 239 -2.65 14.43 2.21
C VAL A 239 -1.49 13.74 1.49
N THR A 240 -1.13 12.53 1.90
CA THR A 240 -0.08 11.74 1.22
C THR A 240 -0.48 11.42 -0.22
N LEU A 241 -1.75 11.08 -0.47
CA LEU A 241 -2.27 10.90 -1.83
C LEU A 241 -2.26 12.21 -2.62
N TYR A 242 -2.66 13.33 -2.01
CA TYR A 242 -2.59 14.64 -2.67
C TYR A 242 -1.17 15.01 -3.08
N CYS A 243 -0.20 14.77 -2.21
CA CYS A 243 1.21 14.96 -2.52
C CYS A 243 1.64 14.09 -3.70
N ALA A 244 1.26 12.81 -3.71
CA ALA A 244 1.60 11.90 -4.81
C ALA A 244 1.03 12.36 -6.16
N VAL A 245 -0.23 12.81 -6.20
CA VAL A 245 -0.85 13.41 -7.40
C VAL A 245 -0.06 14.65 -7.86
N CYS A 246 0.28 15.54 -6.92
CA CYS A 246 1.07 16.74 -7.20
C CYS A 246 2.48 16.44 -7.72
N HIS A 247 3.07 15.32 -7.31
CA HIS A 247 4.35 14.84 -7.83
C HIS A 247 4.20 14.29 -9.25
N CYS A 248 3.18 13.47 -9.52
CA CYS A 248 2.91 12.97 -10.87
C CYS A 248 2.73 14.11 -11.88
N TYR A 249 1.96 15.14 -11.55
CA TYR A 249 1.82 16.33 -12.40
C TYR A 249 3.14 17.05 -12.65
N TYR A 250 4.06 17.03 -11.69
CA TYR A 250 5.37 17.65 -11.84
C TYR A 250 6.29 16.82 -12.75
N ASP A 251 6.34 15.50 -12.54
CA ASP A 251 7.19 14.59 -13.31
C ASP A 251 6.81 14.55 -14.80
N ASN A 252 5.54 14.78 -15.12
CA ASN A 252 5.02 14.78 -16.49
C ASN A 252 5.36 16.05 -17.31
N LYS A 253 6.05 17.04 -16.72
CA LYS A 253 6.72 18.20 -17.38
C LYS A 253 5.91 19.06 -18.37
N ALA A 254 4.59 18.90 -18.50
CA ALA A 254 3.77 19.74 -19.37
C ALA A 254 3.36 21.05 -18.68
N ALA A 255 3.51 22.20 -19.36
CA ALA A 255 3.13 23.52 -18.82
C ALA A 255 1.65 23.57 -18.39
N VAL A 256 0.76 22.92 -19.15
CA VAL A 256 -0.67 22.77 -18.82
C VAL A 256 -0.87 22.02 -17.49
N GLN A 257 -0.01 21.05 -17.17
CA GLN A 257 -0.12 20.28 -15.94
C GLN A 257 0.31 21.05 -14.69
N ALA A 258 1.10 22.12 -14.82
CA ALA A 258 1.44 22.98 -13.68
C ALA A 258 0.22 23.76 -13.16
N GLU A 259 -0.62 24.27 -14.06
CA GLU A 259 -1.87 24.93 -13.70
C GLU A 259 -2.86 23.95 -13.07
N VAL A 260 -3.02 22.76 -13.67
CA VAL A 260 -3.89 21.70 -13.14
C VAL A 260 -3.43 21.25 -11.75
N LYS A 261 -2.13 21.07 -11.55
CA LYS A 261 -1.53 20.79 -10.23
C LYS A 261 -1.89 21.86 -9.21
N HIS A 262 -1.70 23.13 -9.56
CA HIS A 262 -1.97 24.23 -8.64
C HIS A 262 -3.46 24.29 -8.27
N LYS A 263 -4.36 24.12 -9.25
CA LYS A 263 -5.81 24.02 -9.01
C LYS A 263 -6.15 22.84 -8.07
N PHE A 264 -5.58 21.67 -8.33
CA PHE A 264 -5.78 20.48 -7.49
C PHE A 264 -5.29 20.69 -6.05
N ALA A 265 -4.08 21.22 -5.88
CA ALA A 265 -3.50 21.48 -4.56
C ALA A 265 -4.28 22.55 -3.78
N ARG A 266 -4.78 23.59 -4.47
CA ARG A 266 -5.63 24.61 -3.86
C ARG A 266 -6.97 24.04 -3.40
N ARG A 267 -7.60 23.17 -4.21
CA ARG A 267 -8.84 22.45 -3.84
C ARG A 267 -8.62 21.57 -2.61
N ALA A 268 -7.55 20.77 -2.61
CA ALA A 268 -7.17 19.93 -1.47
C ALA A 268 -6.99 20.75 -0.18
N LEU A 269 -6.27 21.87 -0.26
CA LEU A 269 -6.09 22.78 0.89
C LEU A 269 -7.40 23.42 1.34
N GLY A 270 -8.26 23.82 0.40
CA GLY A 270 -9.61 24.32 0.71
C GLY A 270 -10.40 23.33 1.55
N LYS A 271 -10.43 22.06 1.12
CA LYS A 271 -11.13 20.99 1.82
C LYS A 271 -10.61 20.74 3.23
N ILE A 272 -9.28 20.74 3.41
CA ILE A 272 -8.65 20.59 4.73
C ILE A 272 -9.06 21.75 5.66
N ASN A 273 -9.07 22.98 5.14
CA ASN A 273 -9.46 24.16 5.92
C ASN A 273 -10.96 24.19 6.24
N GLU A 274 -11.82 23.72 5.34
CA GLU A 274 -13.26 23.57 5.60
C GLU A 274 -13.51 22.57 6.73
N LEU A 275 -12.89 21.39 6.67
CA LEU A 275 -12.99 20.40 7.74
C LEU A 275 -12.48 20.96 9.08
N ALA A 276 -11.35 21.66 9.07
CA ALA A 276 -10.81 22.28 10.28
C ALA A 276 -11.75 23.33 10.90
N LYS A 277 -12.49 24.08 10.06
CA LYS A 277 -13.49 25.06 10.53
C LYS A 277 -14.71 24.36 11.13
N LEU A 278 -15.21 23.31 10.49
CA LEU A 278 -16.36 22.54 11.00
C LEU A 278 -16.06 21.93 12.37
N GLU A 279 -14.85 21.42 12.58
CA GLU A 279 -14.47 20.89 13.90
C GLU A 279 -14.33 21.98 14.98
N GLN A 280 -13.83 23.17 14.62
CA GLN A 280 -13.74 24.31 15.55
C GLN A 280 -15.11 24.87 15.95
N GLN A 281 -16.14 24.63 15.14
CA GLN A 281 -17.52 25.04 15.42
C GLN A 281 -18.27 24.03 16.29
N SER A 282 -17.70 22.86 16.56
CA SER A 282 -18.31 21.88 17.47
C SER A 282 -18.10 22.29 18.93
N ASP A 283 -19.12 22.09 19.78
CA ASP A 283 -19.07 22.39 21.22
C ASP A 283 -18.10 21.46 21.99
N VAL A 284 -17.52 20.46 21.32
CA VAL A 284 -16.59 19.50 21.90
C VAL A 284 -15.16 20.02 21.77
N PRO A 285 -14.39 20.14 22.87
CA PRO A 285 -13.00 20.56 22.81
C PRO A 285 -12.17 19.64 21.89
N VAL A 286 -11.65 20.20 20.80
CA VAL A 286 -10.87 19.45 19.81
C VAL A 286 -9.58 18.89 20.44
N PRO A 287 -9.32 17.57 20.37
CA PRO A 287 -8.09 16.97 20.89
C PRO A 287 -6.83 17.60 20.29
N ARG A 288 -5.77 17.72 21.09
CA ARG A 288 -4.48 18.31 20.65
C ARG A 288 -3.88 17.55 19.45
N GLU A 289 -4.09 16.24 19.37
CA GLU A 289 -3.61 15.40 18.28
C GLU A 289 -4.31 15.73 16.96
N THR A 290 -5.64 15.89 17.00
CA THR A 290 -6.46 16.35 15.87
C THR A 290 -6.00 17.72 15.36
N GLN A 291 -5.79 18.69 16.26
CA GLN A 291 -5.27 20.01 15.88
C GLN A 291 -3.89 19.94 15.21
N ARG A 292 -3.01 19.03 15.66
CA ARG A 292 -1.71 18.79 15.02
C ARG A 292 -1.87 18.19 13.62
N ALA A 293 -2.76 17.20 13.46
CA ALA A 293 -3.03 16.58 12.18
C ALA A 293 -3.47 17.59 11.11
N TYR A 294 -4.39 18.51 11.45
CA TYR A 294 -4.81 19.59 10.54
C TYR A 294 -3.68 20.57 10.21
N LYS A 295 -2.89 20.99 11.21
CA LYS A 295 -1.74 21.89 10.98
C LYS A 295 -0.72 21.25 10.04
N GLU A 296 -0.34 20.00 10.29
CA GLU A 296 0.60 19.28 9.43
C GLU A 296 0.05 19.05 8.02
N ALA A 297 -1.24 18.69 7.91
CA ALA A 297 -1.94 18.51 6.65
C ALA A 297 -1.92 19.79 5.81
N SER A 298 -2.28 20.92 6.40
CA SER A 298 -2.30 22.22 5.72
C SER A 298 -0.89 22.68 5.30
N ILE A 299 0.13 22.42 6.11
CA ILE A 299 1.54 22.72 5.76
C ILE A 299 1.95 21.86 4.56
N LYS A 300 1.77 20.54 4.62
CA LYS A 300 2.16 19.61 3.53
C LYS A 300 1.43 19.91 2.22
N ALA A 301 0.13 20.19 2.27
CA ALA A 301 -0.66 20.55 1.08
C ALA A 301 -0.18 21.88 0.46
N ARG A 302 0.14 22.88 1.28
CA ARG A 302 0.68 24.18 0.83
C ARG A 302 2.10 24.07 0.27
N ASP A 303 2.95 23.25 0.88
CA ASP A 303 4.30 22.99 0.38
C ASP A 303 4.25 22.27 -0.98
N SER A 304 3.23 21.45 -1.19
CA SER A 304 2.96 20.75 -2.47
C SER A 304 2.52 21.71 -3.58
N SER A 305 1.81 22.77 -3.25
CA SER A 305 1.39 23.80 -4.23
C SER A 305 2.51 24.79 -4.59
N THR A 306 3.54 24.96 -3.75
CA THR A 306 4.55 26.03 -3.89
C THR A 306 5.94 25.59 -4.38
N GLN A 307 6.18 24.30 -4.61
CA GLN A 307 7.47 23.77 -5.10
C GLN A 307 8.69 24.10 -4.22
N LYS A 308 8.75 23.49 -3.01
CA LYS A 308 10.03 23.19 -2.31
C LYS A 308 10.26 21.69 -2.08
N ILE A 309 9.51 20.84 -2.78
CA ILE A 309 9.47 19.41 -2.47
C ILE A 309 10.74 18.66 -2.86
N GLN A 310 11.45 19.06 -3.93
CA GLN A 310 12.74 18.44 -4.23
C GLN A 310 13.79 18.72 -3.17
N PHE A 311 13.78 19.90 -2.52
CA PHE A 311 14.74 20.21 -1.48
C PHE A 311 14.33 19.59 -0.14
N ILE A 312 13.05 19.65 0.24
CA ILE A 312 12.60 19.18 1.56
C ILE A 312 12.56 17.66 1.64
N LEU A 313 12.07 16.94 0.64
CA LEU A 313 12.06 15.47 0.70
C LEU A 313 13.46 14.88 0.53
N LEU A 314 14.30 15.46 -0.33
CA LEU A 314 15.69 15.04 -0.44
C LEU A 314 16.45 15.34 0.87
N ILE A 315 16.26 16.51 1.50
CA ILE A 315 16.82 16.81 2.83
C ILE A 315 16.23 15.93 3.92
N PHE A 316 14.94 15.60 3.91
CA PHE A 316 14.33 14.79 4.96
C PHE A 316 14.76 13.32 4.84
N PHE A 317 14.88 12.79 3.62
CA PHE A 317 15.42 11.46 3.37
C PHE A 317 16.93 11.40 3.57
N LEU A 318 17.71 12.37 3.07
CA LEU A 318 19.15 12.47 3.34
C LEU A 318 19.41 12.64 4.83
N ASN A 319 18.71 13.53 5.55
CA ASN A 319 18.93 13.71 6.98
C ASN A 319 18.49 12.50 7.81
N ARG A 320 17.46 11.75 7.41
CA ARG A 320 17.04 10.55 8.13
C ARG A 320 18.05 9.42 7.91
N THR A 321 18.50 9.21 6.68
CA THR A 321 19.50 8.18 6.34
C THR A 321 20.89 8.54 6.86
N ILE A 322 21.31 9.81 6.74
CA ILE A 322 22.57 10.32 7.31
C ILE A 322 22.52 10.30 8.84
N LYS A 323 21.45 10.71 9.52
CA LYS A 323 21.39 10.59 11.00
C LYS A 323 21.44 9.15 11.49
N ILE A 324 20.81 8.21 10.79
CA ILE A 324 20.85 6.79 11.17
C ILE A 324 22.26 6.25 10.96
N ILE A 325 22.86 6.48 9.80
CA ILE A 325 24.23 6.04 9.48
C ILE A 325 25.25 6.72 10.40
N TYR A 326 25.20 8.04 10.60
CA TYR A 326 26.14 8.74 11.49
C TYR A 326 25.97 8.32 12.94
N LYS A 327 24.74 8.10 13.43
CA LYS A 327 24.51 7.70 14.83
C LYS A 327 25.00 6.29 15.10
N ASP A 328 24.78 5.36 14.18
CA ASP A 328 25.23 3.96 14.33
C ASP A 328 26.73 3.82 14.11
N THR A 329 27.30 4.55 13.13
CA THR A 329 28.76 4.54 12.91
C THR A 329 29.51 5.21 14.06
N TYR A 330 29.00 6.34 14.59
CA TYR A 330 29.61 7.07 15.71
C TYR A 330 29.49 6.31 17.04
N ARG A 331 28.36 5.63 17.33
CA ARG A 331 28.26 4.76 18.52
C ARG A 331 29.24 3.61 18.47
N THR A 332 29.38 2.99 17.31
CA THR A 332 30.29 1.85 17.14
C THR A 332 31.75 2.31 17.24
N TRP A 333 32.08 3.46 16.66
CA TRP A 333 33.41 4.09 16.80
C TRP A 333 33.72 4.57 18.23
N GLN A 334 32.76 5.18 18.93
CA GLN A 334 32.95 5.62 20.31
C GLN A 334 33.16 4.42 21.25
N ASN A 335 32.38 3.36 21.10
CA ASN A 335 32.55 2.15 21.89
C ASN A 335 33.90 1.48 21.59
N PHE A 336 34.36 1.49 20.32
CA PHE A 336 35.68 0.97 19.95
C PHE A 336 36.83 1.79 20.56
N ILE A 337 36.79 3.14 20.46
CA ILE A 337 37.83 4.01 21.02
C ILE A 337 37.87 3.95 22.55
N VAL A 338 36.71 3.98 23.22
CA VAL A 338 36.65 3.96 24.69
C VAL A 338 37.13 2.63 25.25
N THR A 339 36.88 1.52 24.54
CA THR A 339 37.26 0.17 24.98
C THR A 339 38.73 -0.15 24.69
N PHE A 340 39.27 0.30 23.55
CA PHE A 340 40.63 -0.09 23.13
C PHE A 340 41.71 1.01 23.32
N TYR A 341 41.35 2.30 23.40
CA TYR A 341 42.30 3.41 23.46
C TYR A 341 41.87 4.58 24.38
N PRO A 342 41.78 4.38 25.70
CA PRO A 342 41.23 5.36 26.65
C PRO A 342 42.00 6.70 26.70
N LYS A 343 43.31 6.69 26.43
CA LYS A 343 44.14 7.91 26.35
C LYS A 343 43.77 8.79 25.14
N LEU A 344 43.35 8.20 24.01
CA LEU A 344 42.96 8.92 22.80
C LEU A 344 41.57 9.58 22.97
N ALA A 345 40.64 8.90 23.65
CA ALA A 345 39.32 9.45 23.98
C ALA A 345 39.41 10.75 24.82
N SER A 346 40.31 10.78 25.81
CA SER A 346 40.53 11.94 26.68
C SER A 346 41.08 13.16 25.90
N MET A 347 41.98 12.94 24.95
CA MET A 347 42.50 14.02 24.09
C MET A 347 41.44 14.59 23.14
N MET A 348 40.60 13.74 22.54
CA MET A 348 39.53 14.18 21.64
C MET A 348 38.45 14.99 22.37
N PHE A 349 38.10 14.61 23.59
CA PHE A 349 37.17 15.36 24.43
C PHE A 349 37.71 16.76 24.76
N LYS A 350 38.98 16.86 25.19
CA LYS A 350 39.63 18.16 25.46
C LYS A 350 39.66 19.08 24.23
N ARG A 351 39.85 18.53 23.03
CA ARG A 351 39.87 19.30 21.77
C ARG A 351 38.48 19.84 21.38
N SER A 352 37.43 19.01 21.53
CA SER A 352 36.04 19.43 21.26
C SER A 352 35.52 20.52 22.19
N ALA A 353 35.91 20.49 23.47
CA ALA A 353 35.57 21.52 24.45
C ALA A 353 36.26 22.87 24.14
N PHE A 354 37.38 22.84 23.40
CA PHE A 354 38.15 24.03 23.03
C PHE A 354 37.65 24.67 21.73
N GLU A 355 37.25 23.88 20.73
CA GLU A 355 36.75 24.39 19.43
C GLU A 355 35.35 25.03 19.49
N ALA A 356 34.51 24.64 20.45
CA ALA A 356 33.17 25.22 20.64
C ALA A 356 33.20 26.72 21.00
N ARG A 357 34.35 27.28 21.43
CA ARG A 357 34.48 28.69 21.83
C ARG A 357 34.78 29.66 20.68
N ARG A 358 34.89 29.21 19.42
CA ARG A 358 35.46 30.01 18.31
C ARG A 358 34.51 30.45 17.18
N ARG A 359 33.18 30.52 17.37
CA ARG A 359 32.24 30.94 16.29
C ARG A 359 32.09 32.46 16.16
N THR A 360 32.41 33.01 14.99
CA THR A 360 32.06 34.38 14.54
C THR A 360 30.82 34.42 13.64
N LYS A 361 30.02 35.48 13.81
CA LYS A 361 28.78 35.86 13.10
C LYS A 361 29.09 36.39 11.68
N THR A 362 28.20 36.16 10.69
CA THR A 362 27.59 37.22 9.82
C THR A 362 26.56 36.66 8.81
N SER A 363 25.55 37.49 8.55
CA SER A 363 24.35 37.33 7.70
C SER A 363 24.61 37.75 6.25
N PHE A 364 23.78 37.37 5.26
CA PHE A 364 23.24 38.29 4.23
C PHE A 364 22.05 37.68 3.44
N ARG A 365 21.12 38.56 3.02
CA ARG A 365 19.76 38.34 2.46
C ARG A 365 19.64 39.11 1.13
N HIS A 366 18.93 38.58 0.12
CA HIS A 366 18.36 39.41 -0.96
C HIS A 366 16.99 38.90 -1.46
N LYS A 367 16.12 39.86 -1.83
CA LYS A 367 14.72 39.77 -2.31
C LYS A 367 14.65 40.26 -3.76
N THR A 368 13.68 39.77 -4.56
CA THR A 368 13.08 40.55 -5.68
C THR A 368 11.61 40.16 -5.94
N LYS A 369 10.76 41.17 -6.20
CA LYS A 369 9.31 41.17 -6.60
C LYS A 369 9.20 41.33 -8.14
N SER A 370 8.13 40.92 -8.86
CA SER A 370 6.92 41.72 -9.24
C SER A 370 5.98 40.90 -10.18
N THR A 371 4.65 40.70 -9.92
CA THR A 371 3.40 41.30 -10.52
C THR A 371 3.21 41.22 -12.06
N LEU A 372 2.02 41.13 -12.69
CA LEU A 372 0.61 40.71 -12.45
C LEU A 372 -0.13 40.91 -13.82
N LYS A 373 -1.16 40.11 -14.14
CA LYS A 373 -2.24 40.30 -15.16
C LYS A 373 -1.99 39.89 -16.63
N ASP A 374 -2.71 38.86 -17.08
CA ASP A 374 -3.77 38.97 -18.11
C ASP A 374 -4.63 37.67 -18.13
N ILE A 375 -5.94 37.84 -18.37
CA ILE A 375 -7.09 36.90 -18.31
C ILE A 375 -7.63 36.81 -19.77
N PRO A 376 -8.21 35.71 -20.36
CA PRO A 376 -9.46 35.05 -19.93
C PRO A 376 -9.75 33.56 -20.30
N ASN A 377 -10.77 33.00 -19.62
CA ASN A 377 -11.72 31.92 -19.98
C ASN A 377 -11.41 30.97 -21.16
N VAL A 378 -11.36 29.65 -20.91
CA VAL A 378 -11.87 28.63 -21.85
C VAL A 378 -12.52 27.44 -21.10
N LYS A 379 -13.67 27.04 -21.66
CA LYS A 379 -14.57 25.93 -21.35
C LYS A 379 -13.94 24.53 -21.56
N ARG A 380 -14.67 23.52 -21.07
CA ARG A 380 -14.73 22.10 -21.50
C ARG A 380 -13.58 21.59 -22.39
N PHE A 381 -12.83 20.62 -21.87
CA PHE A 381 -12.13 19.64 -22.71
C PHE A 381 -12.38 18.22 -22.20
N SER A 382 -13.40 17.62 -22.81
CA SER A 382 -13.40 16.21 -23.18
C SER A 382 -12.17 15.93 -24.06
N TYR A 383 -11.28 15.05 -23.62
CA TYR A 383 -10.31 14.43 -24.51
C TYR A 383 -10.56 12.93 -24.57
N GLN A 384 -10.90 12.52 -25.78
CA GLN A 384 -10.91 11.16 -26.29
C GLN A 384 -9.55 10.50 -26.03
N TYR A 385 -9.54 9.36 -25.36
CA TYR A 385 -8.49 8.38 -25.56
C TYR A 385 -8.90 7.51 -26.74
N GLN A 386 -8.35 7.81 -27.92
CA GLN A 386 -8.26 6.85 -29.00
C GLN A 386 -7.20 5.81 -28.62
N ASN A 387 -7.64 4.55 -28.62
CA ASN A 387 -6.87 3.33 -28.90
C ASN A 387 -5.44 3.26 -28.36
N ILE A 388 -5.34 2.83 -27.11
CA ILE A 388 -4.34 1.82 -26.76
C ILE A 388 -5.15 0.57 -26.41
N GLN A 389 -5.27 -0.35 -27.38
CA GLN A 389 -5.74 -1.70 -27.09
C GLN A 389 -4.74 -2.33 -26.11
N CYS A 390 -5.21 -2.62 -24.90
CA CYS A 390 -4.74 -3.72 -24.07
C CYS A 390 -5.88 -4.73 -24.03
#